data_AF-A0A849WI86-F1
#
_entry.id   AF-A0A849WI86-F1
#
_cell.length_a   1.000
_cell.length_b   1.000
_cell.length_c   1.000
_cell.angle_alpha   90.00
_cell.angle_beta   90.00
_cell.angle_gamma   90.00
#
_symmetry.space_group_name_H-M   'P 1'
#
loop_
_entity.id
_entity.type
_entity.pdbx_description
1 polymer ?
#
loop_
_entity_poly.entity_id
_entity_poly.type
_entity_poly.pdbx_seq_one_letter_code
_entity_poly.pdbx_strand_id
1 'polypeptide(L)'
;MMRLAMLVLLCLALPFVHAASYKLDLSGGSGGTSGTKVYTAPNGTVVTSSANVYSNSSYYYMGYMFNSTYGTTATHYWLTNSSGNQTLTFAFNQSYYFDFIRVYPTTISDRKSNYQIEVSTNGINYSNLTGGFVTTTSDPVGTYRDHSALNAYSHVRFTLTRQQSWGVTLNEVEFYVSTQPAISVNNINFGNVRVGTTASSAITVTNTGVSGSTLTGNINAASGDFSPATGSQSFTLGSSQSASRTFQYTPSSRGSDSTNVSITSNISNVNSTLSGTGVSPVFSSSLSPNTNIDFGTVEYSNSQSLQIQNLTPDTDLGNLTNLTLLSATITGPDASFFSLSGFTPGMVLSKNALANLAVVFQNYNHGMGMKNAVLTIVTDQNAAFGQAGDTFTWNLSAQAIPEPGNFWLMGMVIFLVYGISRFSRLA
;
A
#
# COMPACT_ATOMS: atom_id res chain seq x y z
N MET A 1 -4.66 -49.00 29.65
CA MET A 1 -5.34 -48.35 28.52
C MET A 1 -4.96 -46.87 28.49
N MET A 2 -4.05 -46.47 27.60
CA MET A 2 -4.05 -45.16 26.93
C MET A 2 -2.85 -45.16 25.98
N ARG A 3 -3.13 -45.43 24.70
CA ARG A 3 -2.16 -45.37 23.61
C ARG A 3 -1.98 -43.91 23.22
N LEU A 4 -0.73 -43.44 23.29
CA LEU A 4 -0.30 -42.15 22.78
C LEU A 4 -0.30 -42.22 21.25
N ALA A 5 -1.29 -41.57 20.61
CA ALA A 5 -1.37 -41.49 19.16
C ALA A 5 -0.40 -40.40 18.68
N MET A 6 0.71 -40.83 18.10
CA MET A 6 1.70 -39.98 17.44
C MET A 6 1.08 -39.47 16.11
N LEU A 7 0.76 -38.18 16.07
CA LEU A 7 0.25 -37.48 14.91
C LEU A 7 1.39 -37.33 13.89
N VAL A 8 1.41 -38.17 12.87
CA VAL A 8 2.33 -38.05 11.73
C VAL A 8 1.85 -36.87 10.88
N LEU A 9 2.59 -35.76 10.95
CA LEU A 9 2.41 -34.60 10.08
C LEU A 9 2.86 -34.98 8.67
N LEU A 10 1.92 -35.43 7.84
CA LEU A 10 2.15 -35.69 6.42
C LEU A 10 2.33 -34.32 5.73
N CYS A 11 3.58 -33.90 5.57
CA CYS A 11 3.95 -32.75 4.76
C CYS A 11 3.67 -33.10 3.30
N LEU A 12 2.45 -32.81 2.83
CA LEU A 12 2.10 -32.80 1.42
C LEU A 12 2.91 -31.69 0.75
N ALA A 13 4.02 -32.07 0.12
CA ALA A 13 4.68 -31.22 -0.86
C ALA A 13 3.65 -30.92 -1.97
N LEU A 14 3.06 -29.72 -1.93
CA LEU A 14 2.31 -29.19 -3.05
C LEU A 14 3.22 -29.26 -4.28
N PRO A 15 2.73 -29.74 -5.44
CA PRO A 15 3.53 -29.69 -6.65
C PRO A 15 3.82 -28.21 -6.93
N PHE A 16 5.08 -27.81 -6.78
CA PHE A 16 5.57 -26.56 -7.35
C PHE A 16 5.26 -26.63 -8.84
N VAL A 17 4.26 -25.87 -9.26
CA VAL A 17 4.07 -25.53 -10.67
C VAL A 17 5.37 -24.84 -11.06
N HIS A 18 6.24 -25.54 -11.79
CA HIS A 18 7.47 -24.96 -12.28
C HIS A 18 7.07 -23.83 -13.22
N ALA A 19 7.38 -22.59 -12.83
CA ALA A 19 7.37 -21.49 -13.78
C ALA A 19 8.31 -21.85 -14.93
N ALA A 20 7.95 -21.51 -16.17
CA ALA A 20 8.69 -21.94 -17.35
C ALA A 20 10.15 -21.46 -17.32
N SER A 21 11.13 -22.37 -17.40
CA SER A 21 12.52 -22.00 -17.68
C SER A 21 12.71 -21.69 -19.17
N TYR A 22 13.71 -20.87 -19.49
CA TYR A 22 14.13 -20.63 -20.87
C TYR A 22 15.62 -20.95 -21.07
N LYS A 23 15.98 -21.41 -22.28
CA LYS A 23 17.38 -21.61 -22.69
C LYS A 23 18.02 -20.24 -22.92
N LEU A 24 19.07 -19.91 -22.16
CA LEU A 24 19.87 -18.72 -22.37
C LEU A 24 20.61 -18.83 -23.72
N ASP A 25 20.29 -17.95 -24.66
CA ASP A 25 20.93 -17.95 -25.98
C ASP A 25 22.32 -17.29 -25.90
N LEU A 26 23.35 -18.10 -26.20
CA LEU A 26 24.74 -17.67 -26.30
C LEU A 26 25.27 -17.76 -27.73
N SER A 27 24.44 -18.08 -28.72
CA SER A 27 24.82 -18.24 -30.12
C SER A 27 25.10 -16.92 -30.83
N GLY A 28 25.74 -16.96 -32.01
CA GLY A 28 25.94 -15.77 -32.87
C GLY A 28 26.94 -14.74 -32.34
N GLY A 29 27.74 -15.08 -31.33
CA GLY A 29 28.78 -14.21 -30.78
C GLY A 29 30.06 -14.14 -31.62
N SER A 30 31.08 -13.49 -31.06
CA SER A 30 32.37 -13.26 -31.72
C SER A 30 33.54 -13.83 -30.91
N GLY A 31 34.67 -14.12 -31.56
CA GLY A 31 35.84 -14.72 -30.92
C GLY A 31 35.70 -16.24 -30.72
N GLY A 32 36.55 -16.82 -29.88
CA GLY A 32 36.62 -18.25 -29.64
C GLY A 32 36.94 -19.07 -30.89
N THR A 33 37.59 -18.41 -31.87
CA THR A 33 38.03 -18.99 -33.14
C THR A 33 39.41 -19.61 -33.00
N SER A 34 39.86 -20.29 -34.06
CA SER A 34 41.17 -20.92 -34.21
C SER A 34 42.30 -20.08 -33.58
N GLY A 35 42.98 -20.64 -32.57
CA GLY A 35 44.12 -20.00 -31.90
C GLY A 35 43.78 -18.98 -30.79
N THR A 36 42.50 -18.67 -30.58
CA THR A 36 42.05 -17.70 -29.56
C THR A 36 41.47 -18.39 -28.32
N LYS A 37 41.27 -17.62 -27.24
CA LYS A 37 40.79 -18.13 -25.94
C LYS A 37 39.44 -17.59 -25.49
N VAL A 38 38.96 -16.52 -26.11
CA VAL A 38 37.83 -15.74 -25.58
C VAL A 38 36.75 -15.65 -26.62
N TYR A 39 35.54 -16.05 -26.25
CA TYR A 39 34.30 -15.86 -26.99
C TYR A 39 33.41 -14.88 -26.24
N THR A 40 32.78 -13.96 -26.96
CA THR A 40 31.83 -13.00 -26.41
C THR A 40 30.48 -13.21 -27.09
N ALA A 41 29.49 -13.65 -26.32
CA ALA A 41 28.12 -13.84 -26.77
C ALA A 41 27.42 -12.47 -26.98
N PRO A 42 26.37 -12.40 -27.80
CA PRO A 42 25.64 -11.14 -28.06
C PRO A 42 25.02 -10.52 -26.81
N ASN A 43 24.65 -11.34 -25.82
CA ASN A 43 24.12 -10.88 -24.54
C ASN A 43 25.19 -10.29 -23.59
N GLY A 44 26.46 -10.27 -23.99
CA GLY A 44 27.60 -9.78 -23.19
C GLY A 44 28.27 -10.84 -22.30
N THR A 45 27.81 -12.09 -22.32
CA THR A 45 28.48 -13.20 -21.62
C THR A 45 29.83 -13.48 -22.27
N VAL A 46 30.88 -13.58 -21.45
CA VAL A 46 32.24 -13.86 -21.90
C VAL A 46 32.62 -15.29 -21.51
N VAL A 47 33.00 -16.10 -22.50
CA VAL A 47 33.48 -17.47 -22.31
C VAL A 47 34.98 -17.49 -22.54
N THR A 48 35.74 -17.85 -21.52
CA THR A 48 37.20 -17.89 -21.54
C THR A 48 37.72 -19.30 -21.35
N SER A 49 38.51 -19.80 -22.30
CA SER A 49 39.25 -21.05 -22.12
C SER A 49 40.64 -20.80 -21.54
N SER A 50 41.13 -21.74 -20.72
CA SER A 50 42.52 -21.77 -20.27
C SER A 50 43.51 -21.98 -21.42
N ALA A 51 43.12 -22.68 -22.48
CA ALA A 51 43.94 -22.99 -23.65
C ALA A 51 43.34 -22.44 -24.95
N ASN A 52 44.18 -22.30 -25.97
CA ASN A 52 43.73 -21.83 -27.27
C ASN A 52 42.83 -22.88 -27.92
N VAL A 53 41.75 -22.43 -28.57
CA VAL A 53 40.99 -23.27 -29.50
C VAL A 53 41.95 -23.87 -30.52
N TYR A 54 41.77 -25.16 -30.83
CA TYR A 54 42.67 -25.86 -31.73
C TYR A 54 42.78 -25.14 -33.07
N SER A 55 44.02 -24.90 -33.49
CA SER A 55 44.29 -24.07 -34.66
C SER A 55 44.09 -24.86 -35.95
N ASN A 56 42.86 -24.90 -36.46
CA ASN A 56 42.53 -25.59 -37.70
C ASN A 56 41.35 -24.94 -38.42
N SER A 57 41.64 -23.97 -39.29
CA SER A 57 40.65 -23.34 -40.19
C SER A 57 39.39 -22.86 -39.44
N SER A 58 38.20 -23.12 -39.99
CA SER A 58 36.87 -22.86 -39.43
C SER A 58 36.33 -24.02 -38.59
N TYR A 59 37.20 -24.75 -37.87
CA TYR A 59 36.80 -25.87 -37.04
C TYR A 59 36.97 -25.57 -35.55
N TYR A 60 36.16 -26.24 -34.74
CA TYR A 60 36.31 -26.33 -33.29
C TYR A 60 36.02 -25.06 -32.49
N TYR A 61 35.33 -24.09 -33.08
CA TYR A 61 35.09 -22.80 -32.45
C TYR A 61 34.19 -22.94 -31.22
N MET A 62 34.40 -22.07 -30.23
CA MET A 62 33.58 -22.06 -29.02
C MET A 62 32.10 -21.83 -29.33
N GLY A 63 31.81 -21.00 -30.34
CA GLY A 63 30.43 -20.70 -30.76
C GLY A 63 29.63 -21.93 -31.22
N TYR A 64 30.30 -23.03 -31.59
CA TYR A 64 29.63 -24.28 -31.96
C TYR A 64 28.99 -24.97 -30.76
N MET A 65 29.41 -24.67 -29.52
CA MET A 65 28.78 -25.22 -28.32
C MET A 65 27.41 -24.61 -27.99
N PHE A 66 26.95 -23.59 -28.73
CA PHE A 66 25.76 -22.82 -28.38
C PHE A 66 24.68 -22.82 -29.48
N ASN A 67 24.91 -23.51 -30.59
CA ASN A 67 24.07 -23.40 -31.78
C ASN A 67 23.05 -24.53 -31.95
N SER A 68 22.89 -25.44 -30.98
CA SER A 68 21.94 -26.56 -31.02
C SER A 68 22.21 -27.58 -32.13
N THR A 69 23.45 -27.69 -32.63
CA THR A 69 23.81 -28.58 -33.76
C THR A 69 24.72 -29.74 -33.37
N TYR A 70 24.77 -30.13 -32.09
CA TYR A 70 25.65 -31.16 -31.56
C TYR A 70 25.83 -32.40 -32.46
N GLY A 71 27.08 -32.89 -32.57
CA GLY A 71 27.39 -34.00 -33.48
C GLY A 71 28.86 -34.36 -33.56
N THR A 72 29.25 -35.10 -34.60
CA THR A 72 30.63 -35.59 -34.81
C THR A 72 31.45 -34.74 -35.78
N THR A 73 30.82 -33.87 -36.57
CA THR A 73 31.52 -32.95 -37.48
C THR A 73 32.29 -31.89 -36.70
N ALA A 74 33.46 -31.50 -37.22
CA ALA A 74 34.37 -30.53 -36.60
C ALA A 74 33.76 -29.11 -36.40
N THR A 75 32.58 -28.85 -36.96
CA THR A 75 31.79 -27.61 -36.82
C THR A 75 30.69 -27.68 -35.75
N HIS A 76 30.62 -28.76 -34.98
CA HIS A 76 29.57 -28.97 -33.97
C HIS A 76 30.07 -28.91 -32.53
N TYR A 77 31.38 -28.87 -32.29
CA TYR A 77 31.94 -28.95 -30.95
C TYR A 77 33.17 -28.08 -30.79
N TRP A 78 33.50 -27.73 -29.54
CA TRP A 78 34.75 -27.06 -29.20
C TRP A 78 35.85 -28.08 -28.90
N LEU A 79 37.09 -27.76 -29.31
CA LEU A 79 38.29 -28.58 -29.07
C LEU A 79 39.51 -27.69 -28.81
N THR A 80 40.33 -28.11 -27.84
CA THR A 80 41.68 -27.58 -27.60
C THR A 80 42.72 -28.71 -27.66
N ASN A 81 43.91 -28.40 -28.19
CA ASN A 81 45.05 -29.32 -28.24
C ASN A 81 46.03 -29.03 -27.10
N SER A 82 45.61 -29.38 -25.89
CA SER A 82 46.40 -29.19 -24.67
C SER A 82 46.44 -30.49 -23.86
N SER A 83 47.58 -30.76 -23.23
CA SER A 83 47.71 -31.83 -22.23
C SER A 83 47.26 -31.31 -20.86
N GLY A 84 46.38 -32.06 -20.18
CA GLY A 84 45.94 -31.76 -18.80
C GLY A 84 44.52 -31.17 -18.71
N ASN A 85 44.13 -30.79 -17.48
CA ASN A 85 42.81 -30.21 -17.21
C ASN A 85 42.70 -28.82 -17.82
N GLN A 86 41.63 -28.59 -18.59
CA GLN A 86 41.33 -27.30 -19.19
C GLN A 86 40.05 -26.74 -18.60
N THR A 87 40.02 -25.43 -18.44
CA THR A 87 38.83 -24.74 -17.93
C THR A 87 38.14 -23.97 -19.04
N LEU A 88 36.81 -24.05 -19.09
CA LEU A 88 35.95 -23.11 -19.80
C LEU A 88 35.17 -22.31 -18.75
N THR A 89 35.46 -21.02 -18.62
CA THR A 89 34.81 -20.14 -17.65
C THR A 89 33.83 -19.22 -18.35
N PHE A 90 32.56 -19.33 -17.97
CA PHE A 90 31.45 -18.50 -18.39
C PHE A 90 31.30 -17.38 -17.36
N ALA A 91 31.54 -16.15 -17.77
CA ALA A 91 31.26 -14.93 -17.00
C ALA A 91 30.01 -14.28 -17.60
N PHE A 92 28.89 -14.39 -16.89
CA PHE A 92 27.61 -13.87 -17.34
C PHE A 92 27.52 -12.35 -17.16
N ASN A 93 26.70 -11.70 -17.97
CA ASN A 93 26.45 -10.24 -17.87
C ASN A 93 25.70 -9.82 -16.60
N GLN A 94 25.05 -10.77 -15.93
CA GLN A 94 24.36 -10.62 -14.65
C GLN A 94 24.30 -11.98 -13.94
N SER A 95 23.87 -12.00 -12.68
CA SER A 95 23.58 -13.25 -11.99
C SER A 95 22.28 -13.87 -12.52
N TYR A 96 22.33 -15.16 -12.86
CA TYR A 96 21.17 -15.94 -13.29
C TYR A 96 20.87 -17.05 -12.29
N TYR A 97 19.59 -17.29 -12.01
CA TYR A 97 19.13 -18.50 -11.34
C TYR A 97 18.94 -19.58 -12.39
N PHE A 98 19.67 -20.69 -12.29
CA PHE A 98 19.55 -21.78 -13.24
C PHE A 98 18.63 -22.87 -12.68
N ASP A 99 17.66 -23.35 -13.45
CA ASP A 99 16.94 -24.58 -13.06
C ASP A 99 17.92 -25.76 -13.19
N PHE A 100 18.58 -25.85 -14.34
CA PHE A 100 19.62 -26.83 -14.61
C PHE A 100 20.57 -26.37 -15.72
N ILE A 101 21.74 -26.99 -15.75
CA ILE A 101 22.73 -26.87 -16.81
C ILE A 101 22.75 -28.19 -17.56
N ARG A 102 22.45 -28.16 -18.86
CA ARG A 102 22.51 -29.33 -19.73
C ARG A 102 23.85 -29.38 -20.43
N VAL A 103 24.49 -30.54 -20.36
CA VAL A 103 25.82 -30.75 -20.95
C VAL A 103 25.76 -31.92 -21.91
N TYR A 104 26.25 -31.70 -23.13
CA TYR A 104 26.51 -32.72 -24.15
C TYR A 104 28.03 -32.95 -24.22
N PRO A 105 28.59 -33.86 -23.41
CA PRO A 105 30.04 -33.98 -23.28
C PRO A 105 30.70 -34.75 -24.43
N THR A 106 29.99 -35.68 -25.08
CA THR A 106 30.57 -36.60 -26.04
C THR A 106 30.63 -35.99 -27.44
N THR A 107 31.82 -35.94 -28.05
CA THR A 107 32.01 -35.42 -29.42
C THR A 107 32.10 -36.51 -30.47
N ILE A 108 33.16 -37.32 -30.44
CA ILE A 108 33.37 -38.47 -31.34
C ILE A 108 34.16 -39.55 -30.57
N SER A 109 34.23 -40.77 -31.10
CA SER A 109 34.77 -41.95 -30.40
C SER A 109 36.19 -41.77 -29.84
N ASP A 110 37.08 -41.05 -30.52
CA ASP A 110 38.48 -40.80 -30.15
C ASP A 110 38.71 -39.46 -29.41
N ARG A 111 37.65 -38.67 -29.20
CA ARG A 111 37.69 -37.32 -28.58
C ARG A 111 36.54 -37.18 -27.58
N LYS A 112 36.86 -37.37 -26.31
CA LYS A 112 35.92 -37.22 -25.19
C LYS A 112 36.63 -36.59 -24.01
N SER A 113 35.87 -35.87 -23.20
CA SER A 113 36.36 -35.28 -21.95
C SER A 113 35.45 -35.63 -20.81
N ASN A 114 36.05 -36.04 -19.69
CA ASN A 114 35.37 -35.95 -18.41
C ASN A 114 35.22 -34.48 -18.04
N TYR A 115 34.20 -34.14 -17.28
CA TYR A 115 33.98 -32.75 -16.89
C TYR A 115 33.54 -32.65 -15.44
N GLN A 116 33.84 -31.53 -14.83
CA GLN A 116 33.34 -31.09 -13.54
C GLN A 116 32.77 -29.69 -13.74
N ILE A 117 31.59 -29.43 -13.16
CA ILE A 117 30.99 -28.10 -13.19
C ILE A 117 31.21 -27.46 -11.84
N GLU A 118 31.71 -26.24 -11.86
CA GLU A 118 31.90 -25.40 -10.70
C GLU A 118 31.14 -24.10 -10.89
N VAL A 119 30.53 -23.57 -9.84
CA VAL A 119 29.66 -22.38 -9.90
C VAL A 119 30.13 -21.34 -8.90
N SER A 120 29.91 -20.06 -9.21
CA SER A 120 30.36 -18.95 -8.38
C SER A 120 29.42 -17.75 -8.46
N THR A 121 29.27 -17.06 -7.33
CA THR A 121 28.51 -15.81 -7.21
C THR A 121 29.38 -14.58 -7.47
N ASN A 122 30.70 -14.69 -7.40
CA ASN A 122 31.64 -13.56 -7.45
C ASN A 122 32.82 -13.74 -8.43
N GLY A 123 32.94 -14.89 -9.08
CA GLY A 123 34.04 -15.21 -10.02
C GLY A 123 35.37 -15.52 -9.34
N ILE A 124 35.42 -15.59 -8.01
CA ILE A 124 36.63 -15.86 -7.22
C ILE A 124 36.51 -17.23 -6.54
N ASN A 125 35.43 -17.43 -5.78
CA ASN A 125 35.19 -18.66 -5.03
C ASN A 125 34.24 -19.56 -5.80
N TYR A 126 34.71 -20.76 -6.14
CA TYR A 126 33.95 -21.73 -6.92
C TYR A 126 33.56 -22.91 -6.03
N SER A 127 32.28 -23.30 -6.07
CA SER A 127 31.77 -24.52 -5.45
C SER A 127 31.53 -25.59 -6.51
N ASN A 128 31.81 -26.85 -6.19
CA ASN A 128 31.62 -27.97 -7.11
C ASN A 128 30.13 -28.35 -7.17
N LEU A 129 29.50 -28.18 -8.34
CA LEU A 129 28.10 -28.51 -8.57
C LEU A 129 27.90 -30.01 -8.82
N THR A 130 28.82 -30.66 -9.53
CA THR A 130 28.71 -32.09 -9.89
C THR A 130 29.16 -33.02 -8.77
N GLY A 131 29.72 -32.50 -7.68
CA GLY A 131 30.32 -33.29 -6.59
C GLY A 131 31.64 -33.98 -6.96
N GLY A 132 32.14 -33.79 -8.18
CA GLY A 132 33.36 -34.43 -8.70
C GLY A 132 33.38 -34.44 -10.23
N PHE A 133 34.36 -35.15 -10.80
CA PHE A 133 34.40 -35.39 -12.24
C PHE A 133 33.32 -36.39 -12.67
N VAL A 134 32.54 -36.02 -13.67
CA VAL A 134 31.60 -36.88 -14.38
C VAL A 134 32.37 -37.60 -15.49
N THR A 135 32.36 -38.93 -15.44
CA THR A 135 33.03 -39.79 -16.43
C THR A 135 32.15 -40.01 -17.65
N THR A 136 32.71 -39.84 -18.86
CA THR A 136 31.95 -39.87 -20.12
C THR A 136 32.37 -41.01 -21.05
N THR A 137 33.18 -41.95 -20.57
CA THR A 137 33.78 -43.05 -21.34
C THR A 137 32.75 -43.81 -22.18
N SER A 138 31.66 -44.22 -21.53
CA SER A 138 30.61 -45.07 -22.12
C SER A 138 29.49 -44.29 -22.79
N ASP A 139 29.52 -42.95 -22.74
CA ASP A 139 28.43 -42.11 -23.24
C ASP A 139 28.47 -42.08 -24.78
N PRO A 140 27.36 -42.43 -25.47
CA PRO A 140 27.19 -42.20 -26.90
C PRO A 140 27.23 -40.71 -27.27
N VAL A 141 27.44 -40.42 -28.56
CA VAL A 141 27.29 -39.04 -29.09
C VAL A 141 25.82 -38.63 -28.99
N GLY A 142 25.55 -37.40 -28.55
CA GLY A 142 24.20 -36.88 -28.34
C GLY A 142 23.61 -37.19 -26.96
N THR A 143 24.28 -37.98 -26.12
CA THR A 143 23.90 -38.11 -24.71
C THR A 143 24.09 -36.80 -23.99
N TYR A 144 23.05 -36.36 -23.27
CA TYR A 144 23.09 -35.19 -22.41
C TYR A 144 22.93 -35.57 -20.94
N ARG A 145 23.40 -34.69 -20.06
CA ARG A 145 23.22 -34.79 -18.61
C ARG A 145 22.79 -33.43 -18.07
N ASP A 146 21.73 -33.43 -17.27
CA ASP A 146 21.18 -32.23 -16.62
C ASP A 146 21.70 -32.16 -15.18
N HIS A 147 22.21 -30.99 -14.80
CA HIS A 147 22.73 -30.71 -13.46
C HIS A 147 21.94 -29.57 -12.83
N SER A 148 21.13 -29.87 -11.81
CA SER A 148 20.30 -28.87 -11.14
C SER A 148 21.15 -27.81 -10.42
N ALA A 149 20.79 -26.54 -10.55
CA ALA A 149 21.61 -25.42 -10.08
C ALA A 149 20.78 -24.31 -9.40
N LEU A 150 20.11 -24.65 -8.30
CA LEU A 150 19.05 -23.88 -7.65
C LEU A 150 19.42 -22.52 -6.97
N ASN A 151 20.53 -21.89 -7.36
CA ASN A 151 20.95 -20.57 -6.84
C ASN A 151 21.30 -19.59 -7.97
N ALA A 152 21.41 -18.32 -7.62
CA ALA A 152 21.93 -17.29 -8.52
C ALA A 152 23.46 -17.42 -8.66
N TYR A 153 23.95 -17.55 -9.89
CA TYR A 153 25.39 -17.55 -10.18
C TYR A 153 25.72 -16.51 -11.26
N SER A 154 26.85 -15.82 -11.07
CA SER A 154 27.41 -14.90 -12.06
C SER A 154 28.49 -15.56 -12.92
N HIS A 155 29.04 -16.68 -12.44
CA HIS A 155 30.05 -17.44 -13.17
C HIS A 155 29.81 -18.94 -13.07
N VAL A 156 30.04 -19.64 -14.18
CA VAL A 156 30.09 -21.11 -14.24
C VAL A 156 31.42 -21.50 -14.87
N ARG A 157 32.13 -22.45 -14.28
CA ARG A 157 33.39 -22.97 -14.80
C ARG A 157 33.27 -24.47 -15.04
N PHE A 158 33.59 -24.90 -16.25
CA PHE A 158 33.75 -26.29 -16.58
C PHE A 158 35.24 -26.62 -16.50
N THR A 159 35.59 -27.58 -15.65
CA THR A 159 36.93 -28.18 -15.66
C THR A 159 36.84 -29.50 -16.42
N LEU A 160 37.46 -29.55 -17.58
CA LEU A 160 37.42 -30.67 -18.52
C LEU A 160 38.76 -31.38 -18.58
N THR A 161 38.73 -32.71 -18.52
CA THR A 161 39.92 -33.57 -18.59
C THR A 161 39.80 -34.53 -19.75
N ARG A 162 40.85 -34.58 -20.57
CA ARG A 162 40.94 -35.50 -21.71
C ARG A 162 40.75 -36.95 -21.24
N GLN A 163 39.80 -37.66 -21.84
CA GLN A 163 39.51 -39.06 -21.54
C GLN A 163 40.08 -40.03 -22.61
N GLN A 164 40.22 -39.58 -23.86
CA GLN A 164 40.68 -40.39 -25.00
C GLN A 164 42.03 -39.93 -25.58
N SER A 165 42.37 -40.43 -26.76
CA SER A 165 43.61 -40.19 -27.49
C SER A 165 43.87 -38.72 -27.81
N TRP A 166 42.83 -37.90 -28.00
CA TRP A 166 43.03 -36.57 -28.59
C TRP A 166 42.22 -35.43 -27.97
N GLY A 167 42.95 -34.40 -27.52
CA GLY A 167 42.45 -33.09 -27.08
C GLY A 167 41.45 -33.08 -25.92
N VAL A 168 41.06 -31.88 -25.51
CA VAL A 168 39.93 -31.66 -24.59
C VAL A 168 38.80 -31.04 -25.41
N THR A 169 37.62 -31.66 -25.35
CA THR A 169 36.43 -31.29 -26.12
C THR A 169 35.17 -31.15 -25.29
N LEU A 170 34.22 -30.38 -25.80
CA LEU A 170 32.84 -30.29 -25.33
C LEU A 170 31.93 -30.09 -26.55
N ASN A 171 30.84 -30.86 -26.66
CA ASN A 171 29.94 -30.78 -27.82
C ASN A 171 29.04 -29.55 -27.71
N GLU A 172 28.21 -29.52 -26.67
CA GLU A 172 27.27 -28.44 -26.43
C GLU A 172 27.02 -28.26 -24.93
N VAL A 173 26.73 -27.02 -24.54
CA VAL A 173 26.25 -26.68 -23.20
C VAL A 173 25.07 -25.73 -23.32
N GLU A 174 24.01 -26.03 -22.59
CA GLU A 174 22.81 -25.21 -22.51
C GLU A 174 22.54 -24.82 -21.07
N PHE A 175 22.23 -23.54 -20.84
CA PHE A 175 21.87 -23.01 -19.53
C PHE A 175 20.38 -22.71 -19.51
N TYR A 176 19.63 -23.38 -18.64
CA TYR A 176 18.20 -23.14 -18.47
C TYR A 176 17.98 -22.25 -17.26
N VAL A 177 17.51 -21.02 -17.52
CA VAL A 177 17.31 -19.98 -16.51
C VAL A 177 15.88 -20.06 -15.97
N SER A 178 15.75 -20.03 -14.65
CA SER A 178 14.49 -19.97 -13.94
C SER A 178 13.89 -18.57 -14.03
N THR A 179 12.60 -18.45 -14.30
CA THR A 179 11.90 -17.15 -14.34
C THR A 179 10.91 -16.99 -13.20
N GLN A 180 11.08 -17.70 -12.09
CA GLN A 180 10.11 -17.73 -11.00
C GLN A 180 9.88 -16.33 -10.39
N PRO A 181 8.74 -15.68 -10.65
CA PRO A 181 8.45 -14.41 -10.01
C PRO A 181 7.94 -14.66 -8.59
N ALA A 182 8.16 -13.69 -7.72
CA ALA A 182 7.63 -13.70 -6.35
C ALA A 182 7.01 -12.34 -6.07
N ILE A 183 5.87 -12.33 -5.37
CA ILE A 183 5.11 -11.12 -5.11
C ILE A 183 5.22 -10.74 -3.64
N SER A 184 5.54 -9.46 -3.39
CA SER A 184 5.47 -8.84 -2.07
C SER A 184 4.53 -7.63 -2.13
N VAL A 185 3.66 -7.50 -1.14
CA VAL A 185 2.67 -6.42 -1.02
C VAL A 185 2.62 -5.93 0.41
N ASN A 186 2.52 -4.62 0.63
CA ASN A 186 2.32 -4.03 1.95
C ASN A 186 0.84 -3.87 2.29
N ASN A 187 0.50 -4.02 3.57
CA ASN A 187 -0.77 -3.57 4.12
C ASN A 187 -0.72 -2.07 4.46
N ILE A 188 -1.89 -1.45 4.63
CA ILE A 188 -2.01 -0.03 4.99
C ILE A 188 -2.87 0.11 6.23
N ASN A 189 -2.41 0.94 7.16
CA ASN A 189 -3.22 1.47 8.24
C ASN A 189 -3.21 3.01 8.15
N PHE A 190 -4.38 3.60 7.92
CA PHE A 190 -4.55 5.06 7.86
C PHE A 190 -4.57 5.72 9.24
N GLY A 191 -4.63 4.93 10.33
CA GLY A 191 -4.73 5.42 11.69
C GLY A 191 -6.07 6.08 11.97
N ASN A 192 -6.06 7.07 12.86
CA ASN A 192 -7.25 7.85 13.19
C ASN A 192 -7.47 8.96 12.16
N VAL A 193 -8.64 8.96 11.53
CA VAL A 193 -9.03 9.96 10.53
C VAL A 193 -10.35 10.58 10.97
N ARG A 194 -10.45 11.91 10.91
CA ARG A 194 -11.65 12.63 11.32
C ARG A 194 -12.79 12.39 10.31
N VAL A 195 -13.98 12.09 10.78
CA VAL A 195 -15.18 11.94 9.92
C VAL A 195 -15.38 13.21 9.08
N GLY A 196 -15.60 13.03 7.78
CA GLY A 196 -15.68 14.13 6.82
C GLY A 196 -14.33 14.63 6.29
N THR A 197 -13.22 13.94 6.62
CA THR A 197 -11.89 14.19 6.03
C THR A 197 -11.36 12.96 5.29
N THR A 198 -10.34 13.15 4.46
CA THR A 198 -9.75 12.08 3.66
C THR A 198 -8.27 11.93 3.97
N ALA A 199 -7.83 10.70 4.24
CA ALA A 199 -6.42 10.32 4.31
C ALA A 199 -6.02 9.52 3.08
N SER A 200 -4.77 9.63 2.63
CA SER A 200 -4.26 8.92 1.44
C SER A 200 -3.00 8.12 1.78
N SER A 201 -2.88 6.91 1.23
CA SER A 201 -1.69 6.05 1.34
C SER A 201 -1.64 5.06 0.18
N ALA A 202 -0.47 4.47 -0.10
CA ALA A 202 -0.27 3.66 -1.30
C ALA A 202 0.01 2.19 -1.01
N ILE A 203 -0.67 1.32 -1.77
CA ILE A 203 -0.31 -0.10 -1.87
C ILE A 203 0.84 -0.17 -2.88
N THR A 204 1.92 -0.83 -2.50
CA THR A 204 3.10 -1.08 -3.32
C THR A 204 3.23 -2.58 -3.53
N VAL A 205 3.26 -2.98 -4.79
CA VAL A 205 3.53 -4.36 -5.23
C VAL A 205 4.96 -4.39 -5.75
N THR A 206 5.74 -5.35 -5.27
CA THR A 206 7.14 -5.56 -5.68
C THR A 206 7.34 -6.97 -6.19
N ASN A 207 8.06 -7.10 -7.30
CA ASN A 207 8.55 -8.40 -7.76
C ASN A 207 9.85 -8.75 -7.02
N THR A 208 9.75 -9.60 -6.01
CA THR A 208 10.90 -10.12 -5.25
C THR A 208 11.43 -11.44 -5.83
N GLY A 209 10.99 -11.80 -7.04
CA GLY A 209 11.42 -13.00 -7.74
C GLY A 209 12.84 -12.90 -8.29
N VAL A 210 13.30 -14.04 -8.83
CA VAL A 210 14.66 -14.18 -9.37
C VAL A 210 14.93 -13.23 -10.54
N SER A 211 16.20 -12.92 -10.79
CA SER A 211 16.61 -12.09 -11.94
C SER A 211 16.07 -12.67 -13.25
N GLY A 212 15.47 -11.82 -14.09
CA GLY A 212 14.79 -12.23 -15.33
C GLY A 212 13.34 -12.67 -15.16
N SER A 213 12.82 -12.77 -13.93
CA SER A 213 11.40 -12.99 -13.70
C SER A 213 10.55 -11.77 -14.10
N THR A 214 9.34 -12.03 -14.59
CA THR A 214 8.36 -11.00 -14.93
C THR A 214 7.06 -11.26 -14.17
N LEU A 215 6.67 -10.30 -13.33
CA LEU A 215 5.43 -10.32 -12.57
C LEU A 215 4.43 -9.36 -13.22
N THR A 216 3.30 -9.89 -13.68
CA THR A 216 2.22 -9.10 -14.30
C THR A 216 0.93 -9.28 -13.55
N GLY A 217 0.15 -8.21 -13.41
CA GLY A 217 -1.06 -8.28 -12.61
C GLY A 217 -1.80 -6.96 -12.48
N ASN A 218 -2.75 -6.92 -11.55
CA ASN A 218 -3.56 -5.74 -11.27
C ASN A 218 -3.73 -5.54 -9.76
N ILE A 219 -3.70 -4.28 -9.33
CA ILE A 219 -4.13 -3.85 -7.99
C ILE A 219 -5.60 -3.44 -8.13
N ASN A 220 -6.54 -4.23 -7.62
CA ASN A 220 -7.98 -3.97 -7.82
C ASN A 220 -8.49 -2.79 -6.97
N ALA A 221 -9.77 -2.44 -7.15
CA ALA A 221 -10.42 -1.42 -6.34
C ALA A 221 -10.72 -1.91 -4.91
N ALA A 222 -10.90 -0.96 -3.99
CA ALA A 222 -11.39 -1.19 -2.64
C ALA A 222 -12.91 -0.97 -2.57
N SER A 223 -13.51 -1.23 -1.40
CA SER A 223 -14.94 -1.05 -1.11
C SER A 223 -15.14 -0.32 0.21
N GLY A 224 -16.37 0.15 0.46
CA GLY A 224 -16.73 0.89 1.67
C GLY A 224 -16.15 2.31 1.66
N ASP A 225 -15.62 2.74 2.80
CA ASP A 225 -15.02 4.07 2.99
C ASP A 225 -13.61 4.20 2.36
N PHE A 226 -13.16 3.17 1.62
CA PHE A 226 -11.90 3.13 0.90
C PHE A 226 -12.13 3.20 -0.61
N SER A 227 -11.40 4.08 -1.29
CA SER A 227 -11.48 4.22 -2.75
C SER A 227 -10.09 4.35 -3.39
N PRO A 228 -9.89 3.82 -4.61
CA PRO A 228 -8.64 4.07 -5.35
C PRO A 228 -8.60 5.51 -5.87
N ALA A 229 -7.43 6.13 -5.82
CA ALA A 229 -7.23 7.52 -6.25
C ALA A 229 -6.34 7.65 -7.49
N THR A 230 -5.05 7.34 -7.35
CA THR A 230 -4.03 7.54 -8.39
C THR A 230 -3.08 6.34 -8.47
N GLY A 231 -2.20 6.31 -9.48
CA GLY A 231 -1.21 5.26 -9.67
C GLY A 231 -1.68 4.13 -10.59
N SER A 232 -0.89 3.06 -10.66
CA SER A 232 -1.06 2.02 -11.68
C SER A 232 -2.11 0.99 -11.27
N GLN A 233 -3.14 0.81 -12.09
CA GLN A 233 -4.10 -0.29 -11.92
C GLN A 233 -3.49 -1.63 -12.33
N SER A 234 -2.83 -1.67 -13.48
CA SER A 234 -2.10 -2.83 -13.98
C SER A 234 -0.59 -2.62 -13.84
N PHE A 235 0.16 -3.72 -13.72
CA PHE A 235 1.61 -3.67 -13.64
C PHE A 235 2.27 -4.77 -14.45
N THR A 236 3.48 -4.50 -14.92
CA THR A 236 4.44 -5.46 -15.49
C THR A 236 5.79 -5.11 -14.90
N LEU A 237 6.29 -5.97 -14.02
CA LEU A 237 7.46 -5.72 -13.19
C LEU A 237 8.54 -6.76 -13.48
N GLY A 238 9.70 -6.29 -13.91
CA GLY A 238 10.93 -7.09 -13.85
C GLY A 238 11.35 -7.35 -12.41
N SER A 239 12.33 -8.23 -12.21
CA SER A 239 12.89 -8.51 -10.88
C SER A 239 13.31 -7.21 -10.16
N SER A 240 12.99 -7.13 -8.88
CA SER A 240 13.26 -5.99 -7.98
C SER A 240 12.56 -4.68 -8.35
N GLN A 241 11.65 -4.67 -9.32
CA GLN A 241 10.83 -3.51 -9.64
C GLN A 241 9.54 -3.48 -8.83
N SER A 242 8.99 -2.27 -8.66
CA SER A 242 7.77 -2.02 -7.90
C SER A 242 6.78 -1.15 -8.68
N ALA A 243 5.49 -1.35 -8.42
CA ALA A 243 4.41 -0.46 -8.84
C ALA A 243 3.52 -0.11 -7.63
N SER A 244 2.97 1.10 -7.62
CA SER A 244 2.12 1.57 -6.53
C SER A 244 0.79 2.11 -7.02
N ARG A 245 -0.26 1.90 -6.21
CA ARG A 245 -1.58 2.49 -6.38
C ARG A 245 -2.02 3.14 -5.06
N THR A 246 -2.37 4.42 -5.12
CA THR A 246 -2.83 5.20 -3.98
C THR A 246 -4.29 4.94 -3.71
N PHE A 247 -4.61 4.73 -2.44
CA PHE A 247 -5.96 4.60 -1.90
C PHE A 247 -6.25 5.73 -0.93
N GLN A 248 -7.51 6.13 -0.91
CA GLN A 248 -8.06 7.13 0.00
C GLN A 248 -9.00 6.46 0.98
N TYR A 249 -8.94 6.89 2.24
CA TYR A 249 -9.88 6.53 3.30
C TYR A 249 -10.64 7.77 3.73
N THR A 250 -11.96 7.76 3.57
CA THR A 250 -12.88 8.85 3.96
C THR A 250 -13.96 8.26 4.86
N PRO A 251 -13.76 8.22 6.18
CA PRO A 251 -14.75 7.66 7.10
C PRO A 251 -16.06 8.42 7.05
N SER A 252 -17.15 7.70 6.81
CA SER A 252 -18.53 8.21 6.82
C SER A 252 -19.15 8.21 8.22
N SER A 253 -18.61 7.40 9.13
CA SER A 253 -19.06 7.30 10.51
C SER A 253 -17.89 6.98 11.46
N ARG A 254 -18.12 7.12 12.76
CA ARG A 254 -17.13 6.73 13.77
C ARG A 254 -17.05 5.20 13.85
N GLY A 255 -15.82 4.67 13.88
CA GLY A 255 -15.59 3.24 14.07
C GLY A 255 -14.33 2.76 13.39
N SER A 256 -14.01 1.48 13.58
CA SER A 256 -12.92 0.83 12.85
C SER A 256 -13.43 0.29 11.52
N ASP A 257 -12.77 0.69 10.43
CA ASP A 257 -13.06 0.19 9.09
C ASP A 257 -11.90 -0.67 8.59
N SER A 258 -12.23 -1.74 7.87
CA SER A 258 -11.25 -2.62 7.25
C SER A 258 -11.79 -3.21 5.97
N THR A 259 -10.95 -3.26 4.94
CA THR A 259 -11.25 -3.94 3.68
C THR A 259 -10.01 -4.61 3.10
N ASN A 260 -10.23 -5.63 2.27
CA ASN A 260 -9.15 -6.31 1.57
C ASN A 260 -9.18 -5.92 0.10
N VAL A 261 -8.08 -5.38 -0.40
CA VAL A 261 -7.86 -5.16 -1.83
C VAL A 261 -7.24 -6.43 -2.40
N SER A 262 -7.89 -7.02 -3.40
CA SER A 262 -7.33 -8.14 -4.14
C SER A 262 -6.28 -7.65 -5.15
N ILE A 263 -5.12 -8.29 -5.16
CA ILE A 263 -4.08 -8.12 -6.18
C ILE A 263 -4.05 -9.40 -7.00
N THR A 264 -4.40 -9.31 -8.27
CA THR A 264 -4.30 -10.44 -9.20
C THR A 264 -2.93 -10.46 -9.84
N SER A 265 -2.37 -11.63 -10.09
CA SER A 265 -1.10 -11.77 -10.81
C SER A 265 -1.03 -13.04 -11.63
N ASN A 266 0.01 -13.18 -12.46
CA ASN A 266 0.31 -14.37 -13.23
C ASN A 266 0.83 -15.57 -12.40
N ILE A 267 1.03 -15.42 -11.09
CA ILE A 267 1.40 -16.53 -10.19
C ILE A 267 0.28 -16.93 -9.24
N SER A 268 -0.26 -15.96 -8.51
CA SER A 268 -1.31 -16.17 -7.52
C SER A 268 -1.97 -14.84 -7.15
N ASN A 269 -3.18 -14.91 -6.61
CA ASN A 269 -3.85 -13.73 -6.10
C ASN A 269 -3.49 -13.55 -4.62
N VAL A 270 -3.10 -12.34 -4.25
CA VAL A 270 -2.77 -11.96 -2.87
C VAL A 270 -3.69 -10.82 -2.43
N ASN A 271 -3.88 -10.66 -1.13
CA ASN A 271 -4.71 -9.59 -0.58
C ASN A 271 -3.83 -8.61 0.20
N SER A 272 -4.14 -7.32 0.05
CA SER A 272 -3.62 -6.25 0.90
C SER A 272 -4.76 -5.73 1.77
N THR A 273 -4.56 -5.71 3.08
CA THR A 273 -5.52 -5.15 4.03
C THR A 273 -5.35 -3.64 4.13
N LEU A 274 -6.44 -2.91 3.97
CA LEU A 274 -6.58 -1.50 4.27
C LEU A 274 -7.38 -1.36 5.56
N SER A 275 -6.87 -0.63 6.55
CA SER A 275 -7.58 -0.36 7.78
C SER A 275 -7.48 1.11 8.20
N GLY A 276 -8.48 1.58 8.93
CA GLY A 276 -8.52 2.93 9.48
C GLY A 276 -9.52 3.02 10.62
N THR A 277 -9.51 4.14 11.34
CA THR A 277 -10.50 4.41 12.37
C THR A 277 -11.05 5.82 12.20
N GLY A 278 -12.35 5.91 11.93
CA GLY A 278 -13.10 7.15 11.91
C GLY A 278 -13.28 7.67 13.33
N VAL A 279 -12.83 8.89 13.60
CA VAL A 279 -13.02 9.60 14.87
C VAL A 279 -13.78 10.91 14.63
N SER A 280 -14.50 11.40 15.62
CA SER A 280 -15.26 12.66 15.45
C SER A 280 -15.49 13.32 16.81
N PRO A 281 -15.62 14.66 16.90
CA PRO A 281 -16.23 15.27 18.08
C PRO A 281 -17.69 14.82 18.25
N VAL A 282 -18.25 15.02 19.45
CA VAL A 282 -19.70 14.85 19.69
C VAL A 282 -20.23 16.08 20.41
N PHE A 283 -21.03 16.86 19.71
CA PHE A 283 -21.82 17.93 20.28
C PHE A 283 -22.87 17.35 21.23
N SER A 284 -22.86 17.86 22.46
CA SER A 284 -23.88 17.62 23.45
C SER A 284 -24.28 18.93 24.09
N SER A 285 -25.56 19.10 24.41
CA SER A 285 -26.09 20.29 25.06
C SER A 285 -27.01 19.94 26.23
N SER A 286 -27.07 20.81 27.24
CA SER A 286 -27.97 20.66 28.40
C SER A 286 -29.46 20.65 28.02
N LEU A 287 -29.81 21.35 26.94
CA LEU A 287 -31.13 21.34 26.31
C LEU A 287 -31.01 20.69 24.94
N SER A 288 -31.79 19.65 24.68
CA SER A 288 -31.73 18.92 23.41
C SER A 288 -31.96 19.85 22.21
N PRO A 289 -31.22 19.70 21.10
CA PRO A 289 -31.51 20.43 19.87
C PRO A 289 -32.95 20.21 19.39
N ASN A 290 -33.48 21.17 18.65
CA ASN A 290 -34.84 21.25 18.11
C ASN A 290 -35.94 21.35 19.18
N THR A 291 -35.58 21.72 20.41
CA THR A 291 -36.53 22.00 21.49
C THR A 291 -36.75 23.50 21.68
N ASN A 292 -37.72 23.84 22.53
CA ASN A 292 -38.00 25.22 22.91
C ASN A 292 -37.28 25.58 24.20
N ILE A 293 -36.55 26.70 24.19
CA ILE A 293 -36.03 27.38 25.36
C ILE A 293 -37.07 28.43 25.77
N ASP A 294 -37.91 28.05 26.72
CA ASP A 294 -38.95 28.92 27.24
C ASP A 294 -38.44 29.77 28.41
N PHE A 295 -38.53 31.09 28.24
CA PHE A 295 -38.20 32.07 29.28
C PHE A 295 -39.39 32.38 30.20
N GLY A 296 -40.58 31.87 29.86
CA GLY A 296 -41.81 32.14 30.58
C GLY A 296 -42.25 33.59 30.46
N THR A 297 -42.94 34.10 31.50
CA THR A 297 -43.34 35.51 31.58
C THR A 297 -42.17 36.35 32.09
N VAL A 298 -41.77 37.35 31.31
CA VAL A 298 -40.61 38.20 31.61
C VAL A 298 -41.00 39.68 31.57
N GLU A 299 -40.70 40.40 32.64
CA GLU A 299 -40.91 41.85 32.75
C GLU A 299 -39.79 42.63 32.06
N TYR A 300 -38.54 42.44 32.49
CA TYR A 300 -37.39 43.23 32.04
C TYR A 300 -36.32 42.37 31.34
N SER A 301 -35.73 41.41 32.05
CA SER A 301 -34.71 40.51 31.51
C SER A 301 -34.79 39.14 32.19
N ASN A 302 -34.55 38.08 31.42
CA ASN A 302 -34.39 36.74 31.94
C ASN A 302 -33.27 36.04 31.16
N SER A 303 -32.52 35.15 31.82
CA SER A 303 -31.39 34.43 31.23
C SER A 303 -31.54 32.94 31.46
N GLN A 304 -31.35 32.15 30.40
CA GLN A 304 -31.29 30.69 30.45
C GLN A 304 -29.88 30.22 30.10
N SER A 305 -29.40 29.21 30.83
CA SER A 305 -28.08 28.63 30.60
C SER A 305 -28.17 27.47 29.61
N LEU A 306 -27.44 27.57 28.50
CA LEU A 306 -27.22 26.51 27.53
C LEU A 306 -25.77 26.04 27.68
N GLN A 307 -25.59 24.89 28.31
CA GLN A 307 -24.27 24.27 28.43
C GLN A 307 -24.04 23.40 27.20
N ILE A 308 -22.88 23.57 26.56
CA ILE A 308 -22.46 22.77 25.42
C ILE A 308 -21.18 22.05 25.80
N GLN A 309 -21.08 20.77 25.47
CA GLN A 309 -19.93 19.94 25.76
C GLN A 309 -19.54 19.10 24.55
N ASN A 310 -18.24 18.83 24.42
CA ASN A 310 -17.75 17.79 23.53
C ASN A 310 -17.68 16.44 24.27
N LEU A 311 -18.69 15.59 24.10
CA LEU A 311 -18.78 14.26 24.72
C LEU A 311 -18.31 13.15 23.78
N THR A 312 -17.20 13.39 23.08
CA THR A 312 -16.63 12.35 22.23
C THR A 312 -16.21 11.12 23.07
N PRO A 313 -16.61 9.89 22.66
CA PRO A 313 -16.13 8.66 23.28
C PRO A 313 -14.67 8.38 22.91
N ASP A 314 -14.16 8.98 21.82
CA ASP A 314 -12.81 8.79 21.33
C ASP A 314 -11.78 9.34 22.33
N THR A 315 -10.53 8.89 22.24
CA THR A 315 -9.43 9.49 23.04
C THR A 315 -9.22 10.96 22.63
N ASP A 316 -8.59 11.76 23.49
CA ASP A 316 -8.28 13.14 23.11
C ASP A 316 -7.13 13.15 22.09
N LEU A 317 -7.48 13.40 20.83
CA LEU A 317 -6.60 13.39 19.67
C LEU A 317 -6.43 14.81 19.08
N GLY A 318 -6.67 15.85 19.87
CA GLY A 318 -6.58 17.24 19.43
C GLY A 318 -7.54 17.53 18.27
N ASN A 319 -7.06 18.10 17.16
CA ASN A 319 -7.92 18.55 16.05
C ASN A 319 -8.76 17.43 15.39
N LEU A 320 -8.46 16.16 15.63
CA LEU A 320 -9.30 15.06 15.14
C LEU A 320 -10.60 14.90 15.95
N THR A 321 -10.58 15.27 17.23
CA THR A 321 -11.68 15.07 18.18
C THR A 321 -12.16 16.36 18.84
N ASN A 322 -11.48 17.48 18.64
CA ASN A 322 -11.88 18.81 19.08
C ASN A 322 -13.11 19.28 18.30
N LEU A 323 -14.06 19.86 19.01
CA LEU A 323 -15.29 20.44 18.47
C LEU A 323 -15.14 21.97 18.40
N THR A 324 -15.32 22.56 17.23
CA THR A 324 -15.34 24.02 17.07
C THR A 324 -16.78 24.49 16.95
N LEU A 325 -17.17 25.47 17.77
CA LEU A 325 -18.42 26.21 17.58
C LEU A 325 -18.13 27.40 16.67
N LEU A 326 -18.50 27.29 15.39
CA LEU A 326 -18.09 28.22 14.34
C LEU A 326 -18.86 29.54 14.43
N SER A 327 -20.19 29.43 14.52
CA SER A 327 -21.07 30.59 14.59
C SER A 327 -22.30 30.26 15.42
N ALA A 328 -22.83 31.27 16.09
CA ALA A 328 -24.12 31.23 16.74
C ALA A 328 -24.91 32.46 16.32
N THR A 329 -26.05 32.25 15.67
CA THR A 329 -26.89 33.32 15.12
C THR A 329 -28.31 33.16 15.62
N ILE A 330 -28.92 34.27 16.05
CA ILE A 330 -30.34 34.31 16.41
C ILE A 330 -31.08 34.96 15.24
N THR A 331 -32.11 34.28 14.73
CA THR A 331 -32.91 34.72 13.60
C THR A 331 -34.40 34.68 13.95
N GLY A 332 -35.23 35.43 13.23
CA GLY A 332 -36.68 35.48 13.45
C GLY A 332 -37.23 36.90 13.62
N PRO A 333 -38.57 37.04 13.69
CA PRO A 333 -39.24 38.33 13.74
C PRO A 333 -38.90 39.13 15.01
N ASP A 334 -38.67 38.43 16.13
CA ASP A 334 -38.36 39.04 17.43
C ASP A 334 -36.89 38.80 17.85
N ALA A 335 -35.99 38.47 16.91
CA ALA A 335 -34.59 38.14 17.21
C ALA A 335 -33.85 39.24 17.99
N SER A 336 -34.22 40.51 17.80
CA SER A 336 -33.63 41.67 18.49
C SER A 336 -33.86 41.68 20.00
N PHE A 337 -34.84 40.95 20.51
CA PHE A 337 -35.11 40.80 21.95
C PHE A 337 -34.25 39.72 22.62
N PHE A 338 -33.53 38.91 21.83
CA PHE A 338 -32.70 37.84 22.32
C PHE A 338 -31.23 38.14 22.02
N SER A 339 -30.36 37.81 22.98
CA SER A 339 -28.91 37.94 22.84
C SER A 339 -28.22 36.71 23.40
N LEU A 340 -27.01 36.45 22.91
CA LEU A 340 -26.19 35.32 23.34
C LEU A 340 -24.92 35.87 24.00
N SER A 341 -24.70 35.51 25.26
CA SER A 341 -23.49 35.83 26.01
C SER A 341 -22.66 34.56 26.27
N GLY A 342 -21.35 34.72 26.41
CA GLY A 342 -20.41 33.59 26.60
C GLY A 342 -20.02 32.84 25.31
N PHE A 343 -20.53 33.27 24.15
CA PHE A 343 -20.14 32.71 22.86
C PHE A 343 -19.00 33.54 22.23
N THR A 344 -17.93 32.87 21.82
CA THR A 344 -16.89 33.45 20.96
C THR A 344 -16.82 32.65 19.66
N PRO A 345 -17.00 33.27 18.48
CA PRO A 345 -16.90 32.56 17.20
C PRO A 345 -15.58 31.81 17.07
N GLY A 346 -15.65 30.53 16.68
CA GLY A 346 -14.47 29.68 16.54
C GLY A 346 -13.92 29.11 17.86
N MET A 347 -14.68 29.18 18.96
CA MET A 347 -14.24 28.55 20.21
C MET A 347 -14.14 27.03 20.06
N VAL A 348 -13.05 26.48 20.60
CA VAL A 348 -12.71 25.05 20.48
C VAL A 348 -12.94 24.35 21.82
N LEU A 349 -13.68 23.26 21.79
CA LEU A 349 -13.97 22.37 22.91
C LEU A 349 -13.20 21.06 22.71
N SER A 350 -12.17 20.86 23.54
CA SER A 350 -11.51 19.56 23.66
C SER A 350 -12.42 18.54 24.35
N LYS A 351 -11.98 17.28 24.44
CA LYS A 351 -12.78 16.21 25.06
C LYS A 351 -13.22 16.62 26.46
N ASN A 352 -14.53 16.51 26.72
CA ASN A 352 -15.21 16.88 27.96
C ASN A 352 -15.15 18.38 28.32
N ALA A 353 -14.59 19.24 27.48
CA ALA A 353 -14.60 20.69 27.72
C ALA A 353 -16.02 21.26 27.58
N LEU A 354 -16.34 22.23 28.43
CA LEU A 354 -17.67 22.84 28.55
C LEU A 354 -17.64 24.30 28.11
N ALA A 355 -18.61 24.69 27.28
CA ALA A 355 -18.98 26.07 27.01
C ALA A 355 -20.28 26.38 27.75
N ASN A 356 -20.27 27.39 28.62
CA ASN A 356 -21.49 27.90 29.23
C ASN A 356 -21.95 29.12 28.44
N LEU A 357 -23.04 28.96 27.69
CA LEU A 357 -23.67 30.06 26.96
C LEU A 357 -24.89 30.54 27.74
N ALA A 358 -25.04 31.86 27.87
CA ALA A 358 -26.22 32.46 28.45
C ALA A 358 -27.07 33.06 27.32
N VAL A 359 -28.24 32.47 27.08
CA VAL A 359 -29.25 33.07 26.20
C VAL A 359 -30.05 34.05 27.05
N VAL A 360 -30.06 35.31 26.67
CA VAL A 360 -30.68 36.39 27.44
C VAL A 360 -31.81 37.00 26.62
N PHE A 361 -33.02 36.99 27.18
CA PHE A 361 -34.14 37.77 26.69
C PHE A 361 -34.17 39.12 27.39
N GLN A 362 -34.28 40.22 26.64
CA GLN A 362 -34.37 41.58 27.17
C GLN A 362 -35.51 42.36 26.49
N ASN A 363 -36.40 42.91 27.31
CA ASN A 363 -37.57 43.67 26.86
C ASN A 363 -37.30 45.19 26.83
N TYR A 364 -36.37 45.66 26.00
CA TYR A 364 -35.95 47.07 25.97
C TYR A 364 -37.04 48.10 25.64
N ASN A 365 -38.08 47.67 24.93
CA ASN A 365 -39.13 48.56 24.43
C ASN A 365 -40.45 48.44 25.19
N HIS A 366 -40.46 47.74 26.34
CA HIS A 366 -41.67 47.39 27.10
C HIS A 366 -42.76 46.78 26.20
N GLY A 367 -42.34 45.97 25.23
CA GLY A 367 -43.24 45.30 24.31
C GLY A 367 -44.14 44.32 25.06
N MET A 368 -45.37 44.15 24.56
CA MET A 368 -46.30 43.16 25.06
C MET A 368 -46.41 41.98 24.11
N GLY A 369 -46.67 40.79 24.65
CA GLY A 369 -47.05 39.61 23.88
C GLY A 369 -45.94 38.58 23.73
N MET A 370 -46.25 37.51 23.00
CA MET A 370 -45.32 36.41 22.74
C MET A 370 -44.22 36.84 21.78
N LYS A 371 -42.97 36.56 22.16
CA LYS A 371 -41.77 36.83 21.38
C LYS A 371 -41.11 35.53 20.99
N ASN A 372 -40.84 35.35 19.70
CA ASN A 372 -40.28 34.11 19.16
C ASN A 372 -39.05 34.38 18.29
N ALA A 373 -38.01 33.57 18.48
CA ALA A 373 -36.81 33.56 17.66
C ALA A 373 -36.24 32.14 17.56
N VAL A 374 -35.24 31.94 16.71
CA VAL A 374 -34.53 30.68 16.54
C VAL A 374 -33.05 30.93 16.72
N LEU A 375 -32.43 30.23 17.68
CA LEU A 375 -30.99 30.16 17.85
C LEU A 375 -30.44 29.04 16.98
N THR A 376 -29.46 29.35 16.13
CA THR A 376 -28.77 28.40 15.26
C THR A 376 -27.28 28.41 15.60
N ILE A 377 -26.73 27.26 15.97
CA ILE A 377 -25.29 27.06 16.21
C ILE A 377 -24.75 26.12 15.13
N VAL A 378 -23.72 26.57 14.41
CA VAL A 378 -23.00 25.76 13.42
C VAL A 378 -21.72 25.26 14.04
N THR A 379 -21.45 23.97 13.89
CA THR A 379 -20.26 23.30 14.41
C THR A 379 -19.44 22.68 13.30
N ASP A 380 -18.25 22.20 13.63
CA ASP A 380 -17.41 21.41 12.71
C ASP A 380 -17.58 19.89 12.88
N GLN A 381 -18.63 19.45 13.58
CA GLN A 381 -18.93 18.02 13.72
C GLN A 381 -19.24 17.41 12.35
N ASN A 382 -18.68 16.20 12.09
CA ASN A 382 -18.76 15.49 10.81
C ASN A 382 -18.18 16.24 9.61
N ALA A 383 -17.31 17.24 9.86
CA ALA A 383 -16.56 17.97 8.86
C ALA A 383 -15.08 18.07 9.26
N ALA A 384 -14.26 18.60 8.35
CA ALA A 384 -12.89 18.97 8.66
C ALA A 384 -12.85 20.00 9.81
N PHE A 385 -11.81 19.95 10.63
CA PHE A 385 -11.65 20.87 11.75
C PHE A 385 -11.75 22.34 11.29
N GLY A 386 -12.63 23.11 11.93
CA GLY A 386 -12.89 24.51 11.57
C GLY A 386 -13.72 24.73 10.30
N GLN A 387 -14.22 23.68 9.63
CA GLN A 387 -15.14 23.79 8.50
C GLN A 387 -16.58 23.54 8.93
N ALA A 388 -17.54 24.18 8.25
CA ALA A 388 -18.95 24.00 8.57
C ALA A 388 -19.40 22.55 8.37
N GLY A 389 -19.87 21.93 9.45
CA GLY A 389 -20.46 20.61 9.50
C GLY A 389 -21.89 20.70 10.05
N ASP A 390 -22.19 19.93 11.09
CA ASP A 390 -23.54 19.86 11.65
C ASP A 390 -24.00 21.17 12.28
N THR A 391 -25.29 21.45 12.08
CA THR A 391 -26.00 22.63 12.61
C THR A 391 -27.07 22.21 13.61
N PHE A 392 -27.14 22.91 14.74
CA PHE A 392 -28.09 22.67 15.81
C PHE A 392 -28.96 23.91 16.03
N THR A 393 -30.27 23.71 16.19
CA THR A 393 -31.24 24.80 16.33
C THR A 393 -32.09 24.67 17.58
N TRP A 394 -32.48 25.80 18.18
CA TRP A 394 -33.45 25.87 19.28
C TRP A 394 -34.46 26.97 19.01
N ASN A 395 -35.72 26.69 19.30
CA ASN A 395 -36.75 27.73 19.33
C ASN A 395 -36.62 28.49 20.66
N LEU A 396 -36.80 29.81 20.62
CA LEU A 396 -36.78 30.68 21.78
C LEU A 396 -38.17 31.29 21.93
N SER A 397 -38.78 31.18 23.12
CA SER A 397 -40.07 31.82 23.42
C SER A 397 -40.05 32.59 24.73
N ALA A 398 -40.64 33.78 24.74
CA ALA A 398 -40.85 34.57 25.95
C ALA A 398 -42.18 35.32 25.89
N GLN A 399 -42.90 35.38 26.99
CA GLN A 399 -44.08 36.25 27.12
C GLN A 399 -43.67 37.57 27.77
N ALA A 400 -43.61 38.63 26.97
CA ALA A 400 -43.25 39.96 27.43
C ALA A 400 -44.45 40.65 28.08
N ILE A 401 -44.27 41.16 29.30
CA ILE A 401 -45.27 41.98 30.01
C ILE A 401 -44.69 43.35 30.37
N PRO A 402 -45.51 44.40 30.50
CA PRO A 402 -45.04 45.75 30.85
C PRO A 402 -44.67 45.85 32.33
N GLU A 403 -43.79 46.80 32.65
CA GLU A 403 -43.42 47.10 34.03
C GLU A 403 -44.64 47.51 34.88
N PRO A 404 -44.69 47.11 36.17
CA PRO A 404 -45.76 47.48 37.10
C PRO A 404 -45.95 49.01 37.24
N GLY A 405 -44.88 49.79 37.05
CA GLY A 405 -44.89 51.25 37.17
C GLY A 405 -45.85 51.94 36.20
N ASN A 406 -46.02 51.41 34.98
CA ASN A 406 -46.93 51.97 33.99
C ASN A 406 -48.40 51.69 34.31
N PHE A 407 -48.73 50.55 34.92
CA PHE A 407 -50.11 50.27 35.36
C PHE A 407 -50.52 51.14 36.54
N TRP A 408 -49.59 51.39 37.49
CA TRP A 408 -49.82 52.32 38.60
C TRP A 408 -49.91 53.78 38.14
N LEU A 409 -49.05 54.22 37.21
CA LEU A 409 -49.11 55.58 36.65
C LEU A 409 -50.41 55.80 35.88
N MET A 410 -50.84 54.84 35.05
CA MET A 410 -52.09 54.92 34.30
C MET A 410 -53.30 54.92 35.24
N GLY A 411 -53.28 54.09 36.28
CA GLY A 411 -54.30 54.07 37.34
C GLY A 411 -54.37 55.37 38.13
N MET A 412 -53.22 55.96 38.48
CA MET A 412 -53.12 57.26 39.17
C MET A 412 -53.61 58.41 38.29
N VAL A 413 -53.28 58.43 37.00
CA VAL A 413 -53.77 59.45 36.04
C VAL A 413 -55.28 59.34 35.87
N ILE A 414 -55.83 58.13 35.77
CA ILE A 414 -57.28 57.91 35.70
C ILE A 414 -57.96 58.38 37.00
N PHE A 415 -57.38 58.09 38.18
CA PHE A 415 -57.90 58.59 39.46
C PHE A 415 -57.79 60.11 39.61
N LEU A 416 -56.72 60.74 39.10
CA LEU A 416 -56.57 62.21 39.08
C LEU A 416 -57.57 62.88 38.14
N VAL A 417 -57.79 62.33 36.95
CA VAL A 417 -58.75 62.85 35.96
C VAL A 417 -60.21 62.66 36.44
N TYR A 418 -60.54 61.53 37.06
CA TYR A 418 -61.86 61.32 37.68
C TYR A 418 -62.03 62.09 39.00
N GLY A 419 -60.96 62.31 39.76
CA GLY A 419 -60.97 63.10 40.99
C GLY A 419 -61.20 64.59 40.72
N ILE A 420 -60.49 65.18 39.75
CA ILE A 420 -60.62 66.60 39.38
C ILE A 420 -62.00 66.90 38.75
N SER A 421 -62.55 65.99 37.95
CA SER A 421 -63.88 66.17 37.32
C SER A 421 -65.06 66.12 38.30
N ARG A 422 -64.87 65.58 39.52
CA ARG A 422 -65.87 65.66 40.60
C ARG A 422 -65.75 66.92 41.46
N PHE A 423 -64.57 67.52 41.56
CA PHE A 423 -64.38 68.78 42.30
C PHE A 423 -64.82 70.02 41.51
N SER A 424 -64.78 70.01 40.17
CA SER A 424 -65.24 71.13 39.34
C SER A 424 -66.77 71.22 39.15
N ARG A 425 -67.56 70.39 39.84
CA ARG A 425 -69.04 70.42 39.85
C ARG A 425 -69.64 70.95 41.16
N LEU A 426 -68.81 71.39 42.11
CA LEU A 426 -69.22 71.87 43.44
C LEU A 426 -68.68 73.27 43.79
N ALA A 427 -68.30 74.08 42.79
CA ALA A 427 -67.94 75.49 42.97
C ALA A 427 -68.88 76.38 42.17
#